data_AF-A0A3A0UW88-F1
#
_entry.id   AF-A0A3A0UW88-F1
#
_cell.length_a   1.000
_cell.length_b   1.000
_cell.length_c   1.000
_cell.angle_alpha   90.00
_cell.angle_beta   90.00
_cell.angle_gamma   90.00
#
_symmetry.space_group_name_H-M   'P 1'
#
loop_
_entity.id
_entity.type
_entity.pdbx_description
1 polymer ?
#
loop_
_entity_poly.entity_id
_entity_poly.type
_entity_poly.pdbx_seq_one_letter_code
_entity_poly.pdbx_strand_id
1 'polypeptide(L)'
;LVPSGSGLMSVMVPILQPVTETLGVNDQILLTSLSFGGGLGNLITPTLGATIGAIAIAKANFGSWFKFMIPLFIVWLVVGSIVLFIFTAVGWSGGV
;
A
#
# COMPACT_ATOMS: atom_id res chain seq x y z
N LEU A 1 -13.86 -6.54 3.34
CA LEU A 1 -13.20 -5.26 3.00
C LEU A 1 -13.31 -4.36 4.21
N VAL A 2 -12.25 -4.26 5.03
CA VAL A 2 -12.22 -3.27 6.12
C VAL A 2 -11.87 -1.94 5.47
N PRO A 3 -12.75 -0.92 5.49
CA PRO A 3 -12.55 0.30 4.72
C PRO A 3 -11.57 1.29 5.38
N SER A 4 -10.97 0.94 6.52
CA SER A 4 -10.00 1.78 7.22
C SER A 4 -8.59 1.19 7.11
N GLY A 5 -7.64 2.01 6.64
CA GLY A 5 -6.22 1.65 6.62
C GLY A 5 -5.74 1.25 8.01
N SER A 6 -6.22 1.90 9.06
CA SER A 6 -5.90 1.56 10.46
C SER A 6 -6.47 0.20 10.89
N GLY A 7 -7.69 -0.16 10.50
CA GLY A 7 -8.30 -1.43 10.88
C GLY A 7 -7.63 -2.63 10.20
N LEU A 8 -7.18 -2.47 8.96
CA LEU A 8 -6.36 -3.47 8.27
C LEU A 8 -4.98 -3.61 8.94
N MET A 9 -4.35 -2.49 9.30
CA MET A 9 -3.07 -2.48 10.01
C MET A 9 -3.17 -3.17 11.37
N SER A 10 -4.18 -2.86 12.19
CA SER A 10 -4.34 -3.45 13.53
C SER A 10 -4.46 -4.97 13.53
N VAL A 11 -4.98 -5.56 12.45
CA VAL A 11 -5.11 -7.02 12.33
C VAL A 11 -3.83 -7.65 11.77
N MET A 12 -3.16 -6.98 10.81
CA MET A 12 -1.98 -7.55 10.16
C MET A 12 -0.70 -7.39 10.97
N VAL A 13 -0.55 -6.32 11.74
CA VAL A 13 0.63 -6.08 12.59
C VAL A 13 0.92 -7.26 13.52
N PRO A 14 0.01 -7.74 14.39
CA PRO A 14 0.34 -8.82 15.32
C PRO A 14 0.69 -10.14 14.64
N ILE A 15 0.27 -10.34 13.39
CA ILE A 15 0.58 -11.53 12.59
C ILE A 15 1.99 -11.42 11.97
N LEU A 16 2.35 -10.23 11.51
CA LEU A 16 3.61 -9.98 10.81
C LEU A 16 4.76 -9.57 11.73
N GLN A 17 4.46 -9.05 12.92
CA GLN A 17 5.43 -8.66 13.93
C GLN A 17 6.44 -9.78 14.28
N PRO A 18 6.04 -11.04 14.56
CA PRO A 18 7.02 -12.10 14.83
C PRO A 18 7.90 -12.43 13.61
N VAL A 19 7.43 -12.15 12.39
CA VAL A 19 8.23 -12.32 11.16
C VAL A 19 9.26 -11.20 11.01
N THR A 20 8.90 -9.96 11.36
CA THR A 20 9.83 -8.84 11.30
C THR A 20 10.87 -8.89 12.43
N GLU A 21 10.47 -9.31 13.63
CA GLU A 21 11.38 -9.53 14.76
C GLU A 21 12.44 -10.60 14.45
N THR A 22 12.05 -11.70 13.80
CA THR A 22 13.00 -12.76 13.38
C THR A 22 13.94 -12.34 12.26
N LEU A 23 13.52 -11.38 11.42
CA LEU A 23 14.34 -10.77 10.37
C LEU A 23 15.19 -9.59 10.84
N GLY A 24 15.05 -9.17 12.11
CA GLY A 24 15.74 -7.99 12.65
C GLY A 24 15.26 -6.67 12.05
N VAL A 25 14.03 -6.63 11.51
CA VAL A 25 13.42 -5.44 10.91
C VAL A 25 12.58 -4.73 11.97
N ASN A 26 12.67 -3.39 12.02
CA ASN A 26 11.93 -2.57 12.97
C ASN A 26 10.41 -2.56 12.67
N ASP A 27 9.59 -2.63 13.71
CA ASP A 27 8.12 -2.56 13.63
C ASP A 27 7.58 -1.27 12.97
N GLN A 28 8.28 -0.14 13.05
CA GLN A 28 7.90 1.07 12.31
C GLN A 28 8.06 0.93 10.80
N ILE A 29 9.01 0.12 10.34
CA ILE A 29 9.12 -0.23 8.91
C ILE A 29 7.95 -1.13 8.52
N LEU A 30 7.55 -2.06 9.40
CA LEU A 30 6.35 -2.87 9.21
C LEU A 30 5.10 -1.99 9.07
N LEU A 31 4.87 -1.05 10.00
CA LEU A 31 3.73 -0.13 9.97
C LEU A 31 3.73 0.77 8.72
N THR A 32 4.91 1.28 8.34
CA THR A 32 5.06 2.11 7.14
C THR A 32 4.78 1.30 5.87
N SER A 33 5.27 0.06 5.79
CA SER A 33 5.03 -0.83 4.65
C SER A 33 3.56 -1.24 4.54
N LEU A 34 2.87 -1.49 5.66
CA LEU A 34 1.45 -1.79 5.69
C LEU A 34 0.59 -0.58 5.31
N SER A 35 0.95 0.62 5.78
CA SER A 35 0.29 1.87 5.40
C SER A 35 0.43 2.15 3.90
N PHE A 36 1.65 1.98 3.38
CA PHE A 36 1.96 2.18 1.97
C PHE A 36 1.23 1.14 1.09
N GLY A 37 1.25 -0.14 1.49
CA GLY A 37 0.52 -1.21 0.82
C GLY A 37 -1.00 -0.99 0.82
N GLY A 38 -1.56 -0.51 1.92
CA GLY A 38 -2.97 -0.10 2.00
C GLY A 38 -3.31 1.07 1.06
N GLY A 39 -2.43 2.06 0.98
CA GLY A 39 -2.56 3.19 0.04
C GLY A 39 -2.52 2.77 -1.43
N LEU A 40 -1.61 1.86 -1.79
CA LEU A 40 -1.57 1.28 -3.14
C LEU A 40 -2.79 0.40 -3.44
N GLY A 41 -3.25 -0.40 -2.47
CA GLY A 41 -4.46 -1.21 -2.62
C GLY A 41 -5.71 -0.37 -2.90
N ASN A 42 -5.78 0.84 -2.36
CA ASN A 42 -6.85 1.79 -2.64
C ASN A 42 -6.87 2.28 -4.11
N LEU A 43 -5.73 2.26 -4.80
CA LEU A 43 -5.64 2.64 -6.20
C LEU A 43 -6.17 1.58 -7.15
N ILE A 44 -6.30 0.31 -6.74
CA ILE A 44 -6.87 -0.78 -7.55
C ILE A 44 -8.31 -1.11 -7.14
N THR A 45 -8.64 -0.92 -5.87
CA THR A 45 -9.92 -1.35 -5.33
C THR A 45 -11.06 -0.53 -5.97
N PRO A 46 -12.01 -1.16 -6.70
CA PRO A 46 -13.11 -0.47 -7.37
C PRO A 46 -14.05 0.28 -6.41
N THR A 47 -13.88 0.12 -5.11
CA THR A 47 -14.79 0.63 -4.08
C THR A 47 -14.46 2.05 -3.63
N LEU A 48 -13.35 2.66 -4.04
CA LEU A 48 -13.06 4.07 -3.74
C LEU A 48 -13.75 5.03 -4.73
N GLY A 49 -14.54 5.96 -4.19
CA GLY A 49 -15.30 6.95 -4.96
C GLY A 49 -14.44 7.88 -5.82
N ALA A 50 -13.15 8.08 -5.50
CA ALA A 50 -12.23 8.85 -6.34
C ALA A 50 -11.95 8.14 -7.69
N THR A 51 -11.84 6.81 -7.65
CA THR A 51 -11.57 5.97 -8.80
C THR A 51 -12.80 5.87 -9.71
N ILE A 52 -13.96 5.59 -9.13
CA ILE A 52 -15.24 5.60 -9.87
C ILE A 52 -15.55 7.01 -10.37
N GLY A 53 -15.25 8.06 -9.60
CA GLY A 53 -15.45 9.46 -9.99
C GLY A 53 -14.62 9.85 -11.21
N ALA A 54 -13.34 9.48 -11.26
CA ALA A 54 -12.48 9.70 -12.42
C ALA A 54 -12.98 8.92 -13.66
N ILE A 55 -13.45 7.68 -13.48
CA ILE A 55 -14.01 6.84 -14.56
C ILE A 55 -15.33 7.42 -15.08
N ALA A 56 -16.18 7.95 -14.17
CA ALA A 56 -17.46 8.58 -14.51
C ALA A 56 -17.26 9.89 -15.29
N ILE A 57 -16.27 10.70 -14.92
CA ILE A 57 -15.88 11.91 -15.66
C ILE A 57 -15.30 11.54 -17.03
N ALA A 58 -14.53 10.46 -17.11
CA ALA A 58 -13.93 9.96 -18.35
C ALA A 58 -14.90 9.17 -19.27
N LYS A 59 -16.16 8.92 -18.85
CA LYS A 59 -17.15 8.09 -19.56
C LYS A 59 -16.60 6.71 -20.00
N ALA A 60 -15.69 6.13 -19.22
CA ALA A 60 -15.02 4.89 -19.57
C ALA A 60 -15.59 3.69 -18.79
N ASN A 61 -15.35 2.47 -19.29
CA ASN A 61 -15.68 1.24 -18.55
C ASN A 61 -14.54 0.89 -17.57
N PHE A 62 -14.87 0.26 -16.43
CA PHE A 62 -13.89 -0.14 -15.40
C PHE A 62 -12.76 -1.00 -15.97
N GLY A 63 -13.06 -1.86 -16.95
CA GLY A 63 -12.05 -2.67 -17.63
C GLY A 63 -10.99 -1.86 -18.40
N SER A 64 -11.36 -0.70 -18.95
CA SER A 64 -10.41 0.20 -19.62
C SER A 64 -9.53 0.93 -18.61
N TRP A 65 -10.11 1.32 -17.48
CA TRP A 65 -9.36 1.93 -16.39
C TRP A 65 -8.39 0.94 -15.72
N PHE A 66 -8.79 -0.33 -15.55
CA PHE A 66 -7.90 -1.34 -15.01
C PHE A 66 -6.67 -1.57 -15.90
N LYS A 67 -6.86 -1.59 -17.23
CA LYS A 67 -5.75 -1.67 -18.21
C LYS A 67 -4.82 -0.44 -18.16
N PHE A 68 -5.34 0.74 -17.86
CA PHE A 68 -4.54 1.95 -17.67
C PHE A 68 -3.81 1.96 -16.32
N MET A 69 -4.48 1.50 -15.26
CA MET A 69 -3.95 1.55 -13.90
C MET A 69 -2.92 0.45 -13.64
N ILE A 70 -3.02 -0.71 -14.29
CA ILE A 70 -2.08 -1.82 -14.06
C ILE A 70 -0.61 -1.48 -14.34
N PRO A 71 -0.21 -0.81 -15.45
CA PRO A 71 1.19 -0.40 -15.63
C PRO A 71 1.62 0.64 -14.60
N LEU A 72 0.75 1.59 -14.24
CA LEU A 72 1.05 2.59 -13.21
C LEU A 72 1.23 1.95 -11.84
N PHE A 73 0.39 0.98 -11.49
CA PHE A 73 0.47 0.24 -10.24
C PHE A 73 1.80 -0.51 -10.12
N ILE A 74 2.27 -1.15 -11.19
CA ILE A 74 3.57 -1.82 -11.22
C ILE A 74 4.70 -0.81 -10.96
N VAL A 75 4.66 0.36 -11.59
CA VAL A 75 5.66 1.41 -11.35
C VAL A 75 5.64 1.85 -9.88
N TRP A 76 4.47 2.11 -9.31
CA TRP A 76 4.32 2.49 -7.91
C TRP A 76 4.76 1.39 -6.94
N LEU A 77 4.53 0.13 -7.28
CA LEU A 77 4.99 -1.02 -6.50
C LEU A 77 6.52 -1.07 -6.49
N VAL A 78 7.17 -0.94 -7.67
CA VAL A 78 8.63 -0.93 -7.77
C VAL A 78 9.23 0.25 -7.00
N VAL A 79 8.70 1.45 -7.18
CA VAL A 79 9.16 2.65 -6.45
C VAL A 79 8.99 2.46 -4.95
N GLY A 80 7.84 1.95 -4.52
CA GLY A 80 7.56 1.63 -3.12
C GLY A 80 8.53 0.62 -2.51
N SER A 81 8.80 -0.47 -3.23
CA SER A 81 9.78 -1.48 -2.80
C SER A 81 11.18 -0.89 -2.66
N ILE A 82 11.60 -0.01 -3.58
CA ILE A 82 12.91 0.66 -3.49
C ILE A 82 12.97 1.58 -2.27
N VAL A 83 11.93 2.39 -2.04
CA VAL A 83 11.87 3.29 -0.88
C VAL A 83 11.90 2.51 0.43
N LEU A 84 11.12 1.43 0.53
CA LEU A 84 11.12 0.57 1.72
C LEU A 84 12.47 -0.13 1.92
N PHE A 85 13.11 -0.59 0.85
CA PHE A 85 14.46 -1.18 0.94
C PHE A 85 15.49 -0.17 1.46
N ILE A 86 15.45 1.08 0.98
CA ILE A 86 16.31 2.15 1.47
C ILE A 86 16.02 2.44 2.95
N PHE A 87 14.76 2.50 3.36
CA PHE A 87 14.38 2.73 4.76
C PHE A 87 14.89 1.62 5.68
N THR A 88 14.83 0.37 5.24
CA THR A 88 15.41 -0.76 5.99
C THR A 88 16.94 -0.68 6.05
N ALA A 89 17.60 -0.31 4.95
CA ALA A 89 19.06 -0.18 4.89
C ALA A 89 19.60 0.98 5.76
N VAL A 90 18.85 2.08 5.86
CA VAL A 90 19.21 3.25 6.70
C VAL A 90 18.85 3.02 8.17
N GLY A 91 18.14 1.93 8.50
CA GLY A 91 17.67 1.65 9.86
C GLY A 91 16.65 2.68 10.33
N TRP A 92 15.80 3.17 9.42
CA TRP A 92 14.82 4.19 9.72
C TRP A 92 13.85 3.70 10.81
N SER A 93 13.98 4.27 12.01
CA SER A 93 13.17 3.90 13.18
C SER A 93 12.00 4.86 13.40
N GLY A 94 11.47 5.48 12.35
CA GLY A 94 10.38 6.47 12.45
C GLY A 94 10.73 7.63 13.37
N GLY A 95 11.26 8.72 12.82
CA GLY A 95 11.43 9.95 13.60
C GLY A 95 10.08 10.42 14.13
N VAL A 96 9.92 10.28 15.46
CA VAL A 96 8.80 10.65 16.36
C VAL A 96 7.41 10.11 16.04
#